data_AF-R7IVG6-F1
#
_entry.id   AF-R7IVG6-F1
#
_cell.length_a   1.000
_cell.length_b   1.000
_cell.length_c   1.000
_cell.angle_alpha   90.00
_cell.angle_beta   90.00
_cell.angle_gamma   90.00
#
_symmetry.space_group_name_H-M   'P 1'
#
loop_
_entity.id
_entity.type
_entity.pdbx_description
1 polymer ?
#
loop_
_entity_poly.entity_id
_entity_poly.type
_entity_poly.pdbx_seq_one_letter_code
_entity_poly.pdbx_strand_id
1 'polypeptide(L)'
;MKALRLHLHQNSANYRKEETINNKMTYPLPPYSTVIGALHDACGFKEYKAMDISIQGNFQSLQKRAYTDHCFLNTTQDDRGNLVKLYNPDCLSKGYILVGSAIKSQGNSFRKDITVKTVNQECMQEYRELKDLKDKIDIYKKNEYADKLQEFKEKKKSLAQQKKEADSKSDAYQIILEEEKRVKLEEKEYKERVRKYEEENYKIPISYFRTLTTSLKFYELLDDIELYIHVKSDEETLKKILENIYRLKSLGRSEDFVEVLDADIVELKESVDKEIKSKFAGYVSEKAVKGKDIFTRDRNIRYGGGTKYFINKNYEYSEDGKQRVFHKKKVYYLSGYSVDEESENLYFDTIDENTTLIVNFE
;
A
#
# COMPACT_ATOMS: atom_id res chain seq x y z
N MET A 1 22.97 29.05 -14.66
CA MET A 1 22.76 28.38 -13.35
C MET A 1 23.29 26.95 -13.38
N LYS A 2 23.92 26.40 -12.32
CA LYS A 2 24.36 24.98 -12.29
C LYS A 2 23.25 24.02 -11.84
N ALA A 3 23.15 22.86 -12.46
CA ALA A 3 22.26 21.76 -12.08
C ALA A 3 22.86 20.40 -12.45
N LEU A 4 22.38 19.31 -11.84
CA LEU A 4 22.73 17.95 -12.25
C LEU A 4 21.74 17.46 -13.31
N ARG A 5 22.22 17.09 -14.50
CA ARG A 5 21.43 16.37 -15.51
C ARG A 5 21.62 14.88 -15.31
N LEU A 6 20.52 14.14 -15.38
CA LEU A 6 20.48 12.68 -15.44
C LEU A 6 19.75 12.25 -16.71
N HIS A 7 20.37 11.38 -17.49
CA HIS A 7 19.75 10.67 -18.62
C HIS A 7 19.55 9.23 -18.22
N LEU A 8 18.29 8.81 -18.14
CA LEU A 8 17.91 7.50 -17.62
C LEU A 8 17.09 6.73 -18.67
N HIS A 9 17.24 5.41 -18.65
CA HIS A 9 16.40 4.50 -19.42
C HIS A 9 15.74 3.47 -18.50
N GLN A 10 14.48 3.14 -18.78
CA GLN A 10 13.79 2.02 -18.16
C GLN A 10 13.08 1.18 -19.23
N ASN A 11 13.37 -0.11 -19.28
CA ASN A 11 12.66 -1.04 -20.17
C ASN A 11 11.14 -1.07 -19.92
N SER A 12 10.74 -0.99 -18.65
CA SER A 12 9.34 -0.93 -18.25
C SER A 12 9.20 -0.33 -16.85
N ALA A 13 8.15 0.46 -16.58
CA ALA A 13 7.88 0.98 -15.25
C ALA A 13 6.39 1.25 -14.97
N ASN A 14 6.03 1.24 -13.68
CA ASN A 14 4.77 1.80 -13.19
C ASN A 14 5.06 2.91 -12.16
N TYR A 15 4.76 4.14 -12.55
CA TYR A 15 4.76 5.30 -11.67
C TYR A 15 3.37 5.45 -11.04
N ARG A 16 3.07 4.64 -10.03
CA ARG A 16 1.72 4.47 -9.48
C ARG A 16 1.01 5.81 -9.20
N LYS A 17 -0.20 5.95 -9.75
CA LYS A 17 -1.17 6.99 -9.36
C LYS A 17 -1.82 6.60 -8.04
N GLU A 18 -1.56 7.38 -6.99
CA GLU A 18 -2.02 7.09 -5.63
C GLU A 18 -3.55 7.05 -5.49
N GLU A 19 -4.26 7.81 -6.33
CA GLU A 19 -5.73 7.90 -6.34
C GLU A 19 -6.39 6.65 -6.96
N THR A 20 -5.59 5.75 -7.56
CA THR A 20 -6.08 4.57 -8.27
C THR A 20 -5.86 3.29 -7.45
N ILE A 21 -6.96 2.79 -6.86
CA ILE A 21 -6.94 1.65 -5.93
C ILE A 21 -7.16 0.32 -6.66
N ASN A 22 -8.20 0.24 -7.49
CA ASN A 22 -8.60 -1.02 -8.13
C ASN A 22 -7.79 -1.32 -9.40
N ASN A 23 -7.83 -0.42 -10.38
CA ASN A 23 -6.98 -0.50 -11.55
C ASN A 23 -5.73 0.31 -11.27
N LYS A 24 -4.58 -0.35 -11.15
CA LYS A 24 -3.32 0.31 -10.82
C LYS A 24 -2.85 1.09 -12.03
N MET A 25 -3.14 2.39 -12.06
CA MET A 25 -2.76 3.27 -13.16
C MET A 25 -1.39 3.88 -12.93
N THR A 26 -0.77 4.33 -14.00
CA THR A 26 0.55 5.00 -13.97
C THR A 26 0.45 6.46 -14.39
N TYR A 27 1.29 7.29 -13.80
CA TYR A 27 1.66 8.58 -14.36
C TYR A 27 2.50 8.38 -15.63
N PRO A 28 2.45 9.30 -16.60
CA PRO A 28 3.24 9.20 -17.83
C PRO A 28 4.74 9.44 -17.63
N LEU A 29 5.12 10.09 -16.53
CA LEU A 29 6.49 10.34 -16.07
C LEU A 29 6.53 10.14 -14.54
N PRO A 30 7.70 9.88 -13.94
CA PRO A 30 7.79 9.63 -12.50
C PRO A 30 7.41 10.88 -11.68
N PRO A 31 6.64 10.75 -10.59
CA PRO A 31 6.42 11.85 -9.65
C PRO A 31 7.72 12.41 -9.08
N TYR A 32 7.74 13.71 -8.77
CA TYR A 32 8.91 14.35 -8.16
C TYR A 32 9.37 13.63 -6.88
N SER A 33 8.43 13.29 -5.99
CA SER A 33 8.71 12.53 -4.77
C SER A 33 9.35 11.17 -5.02
N THR A 34 8.98 10.49 -6.12
CA THR A 34 9.58 9.21 -6.52
C THR A 34 11.04 9.41 -6.92
N VAL A 35 11.33 10.44 -7.72
CA VAL A 35 12.71 10.77 -8.11
C VAL A 35 13.54 11.18 -6.89
N ILE A 36 13.04 12.10 -6.07
CA ILE A 36 13.71 12.56 -4.85
C ILE A 36 14.01 11.37 -3.93
N GLY A 37 13.02 10.51 -3.69
CA GLY A 37 13.18 9.32 -2.85
C GLY A 37 14.23 8.36 -3.38
N ALA A 38 14.25 8.12 -4.69
CA ALA A 38 15.22 7.23 -5.32
C ALA A 38 16.66 7.79 -5.24
N LEU A 39 16.84 9.11 -5.44
CA LEU A 39 18.14 9.77 -5.25
C LEU A 39 18.59 9.73 -3.79
N HIS A 40 17.67 9.91 -2.84
CA HIS A 40 17.98 9.81 -1.41
C HIS A 40 18.45 8.41 -1.01
N ASP A 41 17.78 7.37 -1.52
CA ASP A 41 18.16 5.98 -1.28
C ASP A 41 19.55 5.68 -1.87
N ALA A 42 19.80 6.07 -3.12
CA ALA A 42 21.10 5.88 -3.77
C ALA A 42 22.26 6.56 -3.02
N CYS A 43 22.00 7.73 -2.43
CA CYS A 43 22.99 8.50 -1.65
C CYS A 43 23.08 8.10 -0.16
N GLY A 44 22.16 7.26 0.32
CA GLY A 44 22.05 6.89 1.73
C GLY A 44 21.73 8.07 2.67
N PHE A 45 20.99 9.08 2.20
CA PHE A 45 20.63 10.23 3.02
C PHE A 45 19.72 9.81 4.19
N LYS A 46 20.02 10.33 5.39
CA LYS A 46 19.23 10.10 6.63
C LYS A 46 18.26 11.24 6.95
N GLU A 47 18.53 12.40 6.38
CA GLU A 47 17.72 13.60 6.48
C GLU A 47 17.29 14.04 5.09
N TYR A 48 16.15 14.73 5.03
CA TYR A 48 15.65 15.25 3.76
C TYR A 48 16.55 16.37 3.24
N LYS A 49 17.04 16.22 2.01
CA LYS A 49 17.74 17.23 1.24
C LYS A 49 16.77 17.84 0.24
N ALA A 50 16.52 19.15 0.36
CA ALA A 50 15.59 19.85 -0.50
C ALA A 50 16.16 19.93 -1.93
N MET A 51 15.36 19.51 -2.91
CA MET A 51 15.73 19.49 -4.31
C MET A 51 14.57 20.00 -5.15
N ASP A 52 14.84 20.87 -6.12
CA ASP A 52 13.89 21.18 -7.19
C ASP A 52 14.19 20.30 -8.40
N ILE A 53 13.15 19.82 -9.08
CA ILE A 53 13.30 18.84 -10.16
C ILE A 53 12.53 19.28 -11.39
N SER A 54 13.18 19.20 -12.55
CA SER A 54 12.53 19.19 -13.86
C SER A 54 12.55 17.78 -14.42
N ILE A 55 11.44 17.32 -15.01
CA ILE A 55 11.32 15.97 -15.57
C ILE A 55 10.77 16.08 -16.98
N GLN A 56 11.56 15.57 -17.93
CA GLN A 56 11.20 15.40 -19.33
C GLN A 56 11.44 13.95 -19.73
N GLY A 57 10.69 13.45 -20.70
CA GLY A 57 10.87 12.11 -21.20
C GLY A 57 9.76 11.65 -22.13
N ASN A 58 10.00 10.52 -22.77
CA ASN A 58 9.06 9.84 -23.64
C ASN A 58 9.00 8.36 -23.26
N PHE A 59 7.91 7.70 -23.62
CA PHE A 59 7.76 6.25 -23.54
C PHE A 59 7.20 5.75 -24.87
N GLN A 60 7.55 4.53 -25.27
CA GLN A 60 7.10 3.98 -26.53
C GLN A 60 5.62 3.57 -26.50
N SER A 61 5.17 2.95 -25.40
CA SER A 61 3.79 2.48 -25.29
C SER A 61 3.29 2.38 -23.84
N LEU A 62 1.97 2.38 -23.68
CA LEU A 62 1.28 2.10 -22.42
C LEU A 62 0.52 0.78 -22.55
N GLN A 63 1.00 -0.26 -21.85
CA GLN A 63 0.36 -1.56 -21.78
C GLN A 63 -0.62 -1.65 -20.60
N LYS A 64 -1.68 -2.44 -20.77
CA LYS A 64 -2.58 -2.86 -19.68
C LYS A 64 -2.49 -4.36 -19.52
N ARG A 65 -1.84 -4.82 -18.45
CA ARG A 65 -1.71 -6.24 -18.16
C ARG A 65 -2.80 -6.68 -17.19
N ALA A 66 -3.52 -7.73 -17.58
CA ALA A 66 -4.54 -8.35 -16.75
C ALA A 66 -3.90 -9.22 -15.67
N TYR A 67 -4.44 -9.19 -14.46
CA TYR A 67 -4.07 -10.10 -13.39
C TYR A 67 -5.31 -10.54 -12.60
N THR A 68 -5.20 -11.72 -11.98
CA THR A 68 -6.22 -12.20 -11.05
C THR A 68 -5.93 -11.61 -9.67
N ASP A 69 -6.85 -10.79 -9.19
CA ASP A 69 -6.86 -10.27 -7.84
C ASP A 69 -7.51 -11.29 -6.91
N HIS A 70 -6.83 -11.59 -5.80
CA HIS A 70 -7.27 -12.55 -4.80
C HIS A 70 -7.77 -11.79 -3.57
N CYS A 71 -9.07 -11.79 -3.34
CA CYS A 71 -9.71 -11.10 -2.24
C CYS A 71 -10.14 -12.11 -1.17
N PHE A 72 -9.42 -12.12 -0.05
CA PHE A 72 -9.82 -12.89 1.12
C PHE A 72 -10.87 -12.11 1.92
N LEU A 73 -12.00 -12.75 2.21
CA LEU A 73 -13.02 -12.16 3.07
C LEU A 73 -12.59 -12.23 4.54
N ASN A 74 -12.98 -11.22 5.32
CA ASN A 74 -12.70 -11.13 6.75
C ASN A 74 -13.30 -12.29 7.55
N THR A 75 -14.35 -12.91 7.02
CA THR A 75 -15.04 -14.06 7.62
C THR A 75 -15.25 -15.16 6.59
N THR A 76 -15.15 -16.40 7.05
CA THR A 76 -15.40 -17.59 6.24
C THR A 76 -16.91 -17.73 5.99
N GLN A 77 -17.30 -17.58 4.74
CA GLN A 77 -18.65 -17.72 4.22
C GLN A 77 -18.89 -19.17 3.77
N ASP A 78 -20.08 -19.69 4.06
CA ASP A 78 -20.45 -21.07 3.73
C ASP A 78 -21.06 -21.23 2.33
N ASP A 79 -21.48 -20.13 1.69
CA ASP A 79 -22.41 -20.13 0.55
C ASP A 79 -21.81 -19.59 -0.76
N ARG A 80 -20.62 -18.98 -0.73
CA ARG A 80 -20.07 -18.21 -1.86
C ARG A 80 -18.55 -18.32 -1.99
N GLY A 81 -18.07 -18.04 -3.19
CA GLY A 81 -16.64 -17.97 -3.50
C GLY A 81 -15.95 -19.33 -3.43
N ASN A 82 -14.66 -19.30 -3.11
CA ASN A 82 -13.81 -20.48 -2.93
C ASN A 82 -13.48 -20.64 -1.44
N LEU A 83 -13.76 -21.82 -0.89
CA LEU A 83 -13.23 -22.22 0.40
C LEU A 83 -11.77 -22.65 0.21
N VAL A 84 -10.87 -22.01 0.94
CA VAL A 84 -9.43 -22.30 0.88
C VAL A 84 -8.87 -22.51 2.27
N LYS A 85 -7.83 -23.34 2.37
CA LYS A 85 -7.02 -23.53 3.58
C LYS A 85 -5.65 -22.89 3.36
N LEU A 86 -5.31 -21.93 4.21
CA LEU A 86 -4.01 -21.26 4.22
C LEU A 86 -2.95 -22.17 4.86
N TYR A 87 -1.67 -21.95 4.56
CA TYR A 87 -0.58 -22.57 5.34
C TYR A 87 -0.28 -21.81 6.63
N ASN A 88 -0.60 -20.51 6.65
CA ASN A 88 -0.47 -19.66 7.83
C ASN A 88 -1.67 -18.68 7.85
N PRO A 89 -2.50 -18.67 8.91
CA PRO A 89 -3.70 -17.82 8.99
C PRO A 89 -3.37 -16.32 9.01
N ASP A 90 -2.16 -15.95 9.44
CA ASP A 90 -1.71 -14.56 9.54
C ASP A 90 -1.09 -14.05 8.22
N CYS A 91 -0.84 -14.93 7.24
CA CYS A 91 -0.23 -14.57 5.96
C CYS A 91 -1.17 -14.87 4.80
N LEU A 92 -1.87 -13.83 4.32
CA LEU A 92 -2.70 -13.91 3.13
C LEU A 92 -1.82 -13.94 1.87
N SER A 93 -1.68 -15.10 1.26
CA SER A 93 -0.85 -15.29 0.06
C SER A 93 -1.55 -16.17 -0.98
N LYS A 94 -0.94 -16.32 -2.15
CA LYS A 94 -1.40 -17.27 -3.19
C LYS A 94 -1.08 -18.73 -2.84
N GLY A 95 -0.26 -18.98 -1.83
CA GLY A 95 0.04 -20.32 -1.33
C GLY A 95 -1.10 -20.79 -0.42
N TYR A 96 -2.17 -21.30 -1.02
CA TYR A 96 -3.28 -21.91 -0.30
C TYR A 96 -3.70 -23.21 -0.97
N ILE A 97 -4.36 -24.07 -0.21
CA ILE A 97 -5.01 -25.28 -0.71
C ILE A 97 -6.45 -24.93 -1.05
N LEU A 98 -6.86 -25.15 -2.30
CA LEU A 98 -8.27 -25.02 -2.69
C LEU A 98 -9.06 -26.20 -2.13
N VAL A 99 -10.01 -25.91 -1.24
CA VAL A 99 -10.83 -26.92 -0.57
C VAL A 99 -12.08 -27.21 -1.39
N GLY A 100 -12.76 -26.15 -1.85
CA GLY A 100 -13.90 -26.27 -2.76
C GLY A 100 -14.40 -24.92 -3.27
N SER A 101 -15.31 -24.99 -4.25
CA SER A 101 -15.89 -23.80 -4.90
C SER A 101 -17.42 -23.86 -4.92
N ALA A 102 -18.07 -22.74 -4.65
CA ALA A 102 -19.52 -22.60 -4.83
C ALA A 102 -19.87 -22.58 -6.32
N ILE A 103 -20.89 -23.34 -6.75
CA ILE A 103 -21.26 -23.47 -8.17
C ILE A 103 -22.31 -22.42 -8.56
N LYS A 104 -23.33 -22.21 -7.73
CA LYS A 104 -24.42 -21.27 -8.00
C LYS A 104 -24.12 -19.90 -7.41
N SER A 105 -24.85 -18.87 -7.85
CA SER A 105 -24.78 -17.53 -7.26
C SER A 105 -25.36 -17.48 -5.84
N GLN A 106 -26.33 -18.34 -5.52
CA GLN A 106 -26.99 -18.41 -4.21
C GLN A 106 -27.40 -19.86 -3.88
N GLY A 107 -27.62 -20.13 -2.59
CA GLY A 107 -28.15 -21.40 -2.11
C GLY A 107 -27.13 -22.54 -2.01
N ASN A 108 -25.83 -22.24 -2.06
CA ASN A 108 -24.79 -23.22 -1.81
C ASN A 108 -24.53 -23.40 -0.30
N SER A 109 -23.93 -24.53 0.08
CA SER A 109 -23.42 -24.74 1.43
C SER A 109 -22.24 -25.71 1.41
N PHE A 110 -21.06 -25.23 1.81
CA PHE A 110 -19.89 -26.09 1.99
C PHE A 110 -20.09 -27.08 3.13
N ARG A 111 -20.73 -26.64 4.22
CA ARG A 111 -21.04 -27.50 5.37
C ARG A 111 -22.02 -28.63 5.02
N LYS A 112 -23.09 -28.33 4.28
CA LYS A 112 -24.15 -29.29 3.93
C LYS A 112 -23.95 -29.99 2.58
N ASP A 113 -22.85 -29.72 1.89
CA ASP A 113 -22.53 -30.25 0.56
C ASP A 113 -23.57 -29.90 -0.52
N ILE A 114 -24.16 -28.71 -0.45
CA ILE A 114 -25.20 -28.27 -1.38
C ILE A 114 -24.55 -27.44 -2.49
N THR A 115 -24.60 -27.96 -3.72
CA THR A 115 -24.14 -27.26 -4.94
C THR A 115 -22.72 -26.68 -4.84
N VAL A 116 -21.82 -27.42 -4.18
CA VAL A 116 -20.40 -27.10 -4.07
C VAL A 116 -19.57 -28.12 -4.84
N LYS A 117 -18.47 -27.68 -5.44
CA LYS A 117 -17.45 -28.54 -6.04
C LYS A 117 -16.32 -28.72 -5.02
N THR A 118 -16.25 -29.87 -4.39
CA THR A 118 -15.14 -30.22 -3.49
C THR A 118 -13.90 -30.61 -4.29
N VAL A 119 -12.77 -30.01 -3.97
CA VAL A 119 -11.47 -30.25 -4.62
C VAL A 119 -10.55 -31.05 -3.70
N ASN A 120 -10.51 -30.72 -2.40
CA ASN A 120 -9.77 -31.46 -1.39
C ASN A 120 -10.74 -32.00 -0.33
N GLN A 121 -10.96 -33.31 -0.32
CA GLN A 121 -11.93 -33.96 0.57
C GLN A 121 -11.50 -33.93 2.03
N GLU A 122 -10.22 -34.17 2.33
CA GLU A 122 -9.69 -34.19 3.70
C GLU A 122 -9.87 -32.82 4.37
N CYS A 123 -9.48 -31.74 3.69
CA CYS A 123 -9.66 -30.38 4.19
C CYS A 123 -11.14 -29.99 4.29
N MET A 124 -12.00 -30.52 3.41
CA MET A 124 -13.44 -30.26 3.47
C MET A 124 -14.08 -30.93 4.68
N GLN A 125 -13.66 -32.17 4.99
CA GLN A 125 -14.10 -32.90 6.16
C GLN A 125 -13.66 -32.18 7.44
N GLU A 126 -12.38 -31.81 7.54
CA GLU A 126 -11.85 -31.01 8.66
C GLU A 126 -12.66 -29.73 8.86
N TYR A 127 -12.96 -28.98 7.79
CA TYR A 127 -13.78 -27.78 7.87
C TYR A 127 -15.18 -28.06 8.46
N ARG A 128 -15.83 -29.15 8.02
CA ARG A 128 -17.16 -29.55 8.51
C ARG A 128 -17.12 -29.94 9.97
N GLU A 129 -16.15 -30.75 10.37
CA GLU A 129 -15.94 -31.19 11.75
C GLU A 129 -15.71 -29.99 12.68
N LEU A 130 -14.94 -28.98 12.24
CA LEU A 130 -14.74 -27.75 13.00
C LEU A 130 -16.05 -26.95 13.17
N LYS A 131 -16.92 -26.90 12.16
CA LYS A 131 -18.24 -26.26 12.29
C LYS A 131 -19.15 -27.02 13.25
N ASP A 132 -19.14 -28.34 13.20
CA ASP A 132 -19.92 -29.17 14.13
C ASP A 132 -19.39 -29.05 15.57
N LEU A 133 -18.07 -28.98 15.74
CA LEU A 133 -17.44 -28.73 17.04
C LEU A 133 -17.85 -27.37 17.61
N LYS A 134 -17.94 -26.32 16.77
CA LYS A 134 -18.41 -25.01 17.22
C LYS A 134 -19.82 -25.08 17.79
N ASP A 135 -20.74 -25.75 17.10
CA ASP A 135 -22.12 -25.90 17.58
C ASP A 135 -22.14 -26.65 18.93
N LYS A 136 -21.33 -27.69 19.09
CA LYS A 136 -21.18 -28.41 20.38
C LYS A 136 -20.64 -27.51 21.49
N ILE A 137 -19.61 -26.70 21.22
CA ILE A 137 -19.05 -25.73 22.18
C ILE A 137 -20.11 -24.69 22.57
N ASP A 138 -20.89 -24.20 21.62
CA ASP A 138 -21.91 -23.18 21.87
C ASP A 138 -23.08 -23.73 22.70
N ILE A 139 -23.47 -24.99 22.48
CA ILE A 139 -24.46 -25.69 23.32
C ILE A 139 -23.93 -25.85 24.75
N TYR A 140 -22.70 -26.36 24.91
CA TYR A 140 -22.06 -26.50 26.23
C TYR A 140 -21.96 -25.16 26.97
N LYS A 141 -21.60 -24.08 26.26
CA LYS A 141 -21.49 -22.73 26.83
C LYS A 141 -22.82 -22.16 27.31
N LYS A 142 -23.92 -22.47 26.62
CA LYS A 142 -25.27 -22.00 26.97
C LYS A 142 -25.88 -22.77 28.14
N ASN A 143 -25.52 -24.05 28.29
CA ASN A 143 -26.06 -24.93 29.30
C ASN A 143 -25.05 -25.12 30.45
N GLU A 144 -24.31 -26.24 30.45
CA GLU A 144 -23.42 -26.68 31.54
C GLU A 144 -22.46 -25.60 32.05
N TYR A 145 -21.83 -24.84 31.15
CA TYR A 145 -20.92 -23.76 31.55
C TYR A 145 -21.64 -22.62 32.27
N ALA A 146 -22.83 -22.23 31.80
CA ALA A 146 -23.62 -21.18 32.41
C ALA A 146 -24.12 -21.61 33.80
N ASP A 147 -24.57 -22.86 33.93
CA ASP A 147 -24.98 -23.46 35.21
C ASP A 147 -23.80 -23.49 36.19
N LYS A 148 -22.62 -23.94 35.75
CA LYS A 148 -21.39 -23.93 36.56
C LYS A 148 -21.01 -22.54 37.04
N LEU A 149 -21.11 -21.53 36.17
CA LEU A 149 -20.82 -20.15 36.55
C LEU A 149 -21.84 -19.61 37.57
N GLN A 150 -23.09 -20.00 37.47
CA GLN A 150 -24.13 -19.66 38.43
C GLN A 150 -23.86 -20.32 39.80
N GLU A 151 -23.45 -21.60 39.83
CA GLU A 151 -23.03 -22.28 41.07
C GLU A 151 -21.87 -21.53 41.75
N PHE A 152 -20.84 -21.10 41.01
CA PHE A 152 -19.74 -20.32 41.56
C PHE A 152 -20.22 -18.98 42.13
N LYS A 153 -21.17 -18.33 41.47
CA LYS A 153 -21.77 -17.06 41.94
C LYS A 153 -22.55 -17.26 43.24
N GLU A 154 -23.32 -18.33 43.36
CA GLU A 154 -24.08 -18.68 44.56
C GLU A 154 -23.17 -19.07 45.73
N LYS A 155 -22.16 -19.91 45.49
CA LYS A 155 -21.14 -20.26 46.50
C LYS A 155 -20.43 -19.03 47.06
N LYS A 156 -20.00 -18.10 46.19
CA LYS A 156 -19.38 -16.84 46.63
C LYS A 156 -20.34 -15.97 47.45
N LYS A 157 -21.64 -15.94 47.10
CA LYS A 157 -22.65 -15.19 47.86
C LYS A 157 -22.88 -15.81 49.24
N SER A 158 -22.96 -17.13 49.33
CA SER A 158 -23.10 -17.86 50.59
C SER A 158 -21.89 -17.64 51.51
N LEU A 159 -20.67 -17.78 50.98
CA LEU A 159 -19.44 -17.55 51.75
C LEU A 159 -19.33 -16.10 52.23
N ALA A 160 -19.71 -15.12 51.39
CA ALA A 160 -19.73 -13.72 51.80
C ALA A 160 -20.76 -13.42 52.89
N GLN A 161 -21.88 -14.15 52.94
CA GLN A 161 -22.86 -14.04 54.02
C GLN A 161 -22.33 -14.66 55.32
N GLN A 162 -21.82 -15.88 55.26
CA GLN A 162 -21.21 -16.57 56.42
C GLN A 162 -20.05 -15.76 57.02
N LYS A 163 -19.27 -15.10 56.17
CA LYS A 163 -18.18 -14.20 56.58
C LYS A 163 -18.64 -12.98 57.37
N LYS A 164 -19.84 -12.45 57.09
CA LYS A 164 -20.42 -11.31 57.83
C LYS A 164 -20.93 -11.72 59.21
N GLU A 165 -21.28 -12.98 59.37
CA GLU A 165 -21.85 -13.56 60.60
C GLU A 165 -20.74 -14.11 61.54
N ALA A 166 -19.52 -14.32 61.05
CA ALA A 166 -18.39 -14.88 61.81
C ALA A 166 -17.51 -13.81 62.48
N ASP A 167 -16.99 -14.11 63.68
CA ASP A 167 -16.03 -13.24 64.39
C ASP A 167 -14.67 -13.20 63.69
N SER A 168 -14.17 -12.00 63.41
CA SER A 168 -12.91 -11.69 62.75
C SER A 168 -11.64 -12.38 63.30
N LYS A 169 -11.67 -12.84 64.56
CA LYS A 169 -10.54 -13.54 65.22
C LYS A 169 -10.73 -15.05 65.33
N SER A 170 -11.83 -15.61 64.82
CA SER A 170 -12.13 -17.04 64.89
C SER A 170 -11.41 -17.83 63.79
N ASP A 171 -11.00 -19.06 64.10
CA ASP A 171 -10.49 -20.02 63.11
C ASP A 171 -11.51 -20.26 61.98
N ALA A 172 -12.81 -20.19 62.29
CA ALA A 172 -13.89 -20.31 61.31
C ALA A 172 -13.85 -19.19 60.26
N TYR A 173 -13.47 -17.96 60.65
CA TYR A 173 -13.34 -16.84 59.72
C TYR A 173 -12.15 -17.03 58.77
N GLN A 174 -11.04 -17.59 59.26
CA GLN A 174 -9.87 -17.92 58.43
C GLN A 174 -10.18 -19.02 57.42
N ILE A 175 -10.91 -20.07 57.82
CA ILE A 175 -11.35 -21.14 56.92
C ILE A 175 -12.26 -20.58 55.81
N ILE A 176 -13.21 -19.71 56.14
CA ILE A 176 -14.09 -19.07 55.14
C ILE A 176 -13.28 -18.20 54.17
N LEU A 177 -12.27 -17.48 54.65
CA LEU A 177 -11.37 -16.68 53.82
C LEU A 177 -10.57 -17.52 52.82
N GLU A 178 -10.04 -18.67 53.25
CA GLU A 178 -9.33 -19.61 52.38
C GLU A 178 -10.26 -20.22 51.34
N GLU A 179 -11.49 -20.58 51.74
CA GLU A 179 -12.51 -21.11 50.86
C GLU A 179 -12.95 -20.10 49.79
N GLU A 180 -13.16 -18.83 50.17
CA GLU A 180 -13.45 -17.75 49.20
C GLU A 180 -12.33 -17.59 48.16
N LYS A 181 -11.06 -17.70 48.60
CA LYS A 181 -9.90 -17.64 47.69
C LYS A 181 -9.88 -18.85 46.77
N ARG A 182 -10.13 -20.05 47.29
CA ARG A 182 -10.19 -21.30 46.52
C ARG A 182 -11.27 -21.23 45.45
N VAL A 183 -12.50 -20.85 45.81
CA VAL A 183 -13.63 -20.74 44.87
C VAL A 183 -13.35 -19.70 43.77
N LYS A 184 -12.70 -18.57 44.08
CA LYS A 184 -12.30 -17.58 43.07
C LYS A 184 -11.23 -18.12 42.12
N LEU A 185 -10.27 -18.89 42.64
CA LEU A 185 -9.23 -19.51 41.84
C LEU A 185 -9.84 -20.57 40.91
N GLU A 186 -10.68 -21.46 41.43
CA GLU A 186 -11.38 -22.49 40.66
C GLU A 186 -12.24 -21.89 39.53
N GLU A 187 -12.99 -20.83 39.80
CA GLU A 187 -13.77 -20.14 38.77
C GLU A 187 -12.88 -19.57 37.66
N LYS A 188 -11.74 -18.97 38.02
CA LYS A 188 -10.77 -18.43 37.06
C LYS A 188 -10.17 -19.54 36.19
N GLU A 189 -9.71 -20.63 36.81
CA GLU A 189 -9.14 -21.79 36.12
C GLU A 189 -10.17 -22.48 35.22
N TYR A 190 -11.42 -22.57 35.66
CA TYR A 190 -12.51 -23.13 34.84
C TYR A 190 -12.79 -22.28 33.60
N LYS A 191 -12.90 -20.95 33.75
CA LYS A 191 -13.06 -20.01 32.64
C LYS A 191 -11.89 -20.10 31.65
N GLU A 192 -10.67 -20.16 32.17
CA GLU A 192 -9.45 -20.25 31.38
C GLU A 192 -9.38 -21.56 30.60
N ARG A 193 -9.73 -22.69 31.23
CA ARG A 193 -9.77 -24.01 30.57
C ARG A 193 -10.74 -24.06 29.40
N VAL A 194 -11.97 -23.55 29.59
CA VAL A 194 -12.97 -23.50 28.52
C VAL A 194 -12.54 -22.57 27.39
N ARG A 195 -11.94 -21.42 27.72
CA ARG A 195 -11.38 -20.49 26.73
C ARG A 195 -10.25 -21.15 25.94
N LYS A 196 -9.30 -21.80 26.62
CA LYS A 196 -8.15 -22.46 26.01
C LYS A 196 -8.58 -23.60 25.10
N TYR A 197 -9.55 -24.41 25.54
CA TYR A 197 -10.13 -25.46 24.72
C TYR A 197 -10.74 -24.93 23.42
N GLU A 198 -11.58 -23.88 23.48
CA GLU A 198 -12.16 -23.26 22.28
C GLU A 198 -11.08 -22.64 21.38
N GLU A 199 -10.05 -22.05 21.97
CA GLU A 199 -8.94 -21.45 21.23
C GLU A 199 -8.16 -22.51 20.42
N GLU A 200 -7.69 -23.56 21.10
CA GLU A 200 -6.84 -24.60 20.53
C GLU A 200 -7.58 -25.52 19.56
N ASN A 201 -8.84 -25.88 19.86
CA ASN A 201 -9.57 -26.89 19.10
C ASN A 201 -10.49 -26.31 18.03
N TYR A 202 -10.86 -25.03 18.12
CA TYR A 202 -11.74 -24.40 17.13
C TYR A 202 -11.14 -23.13 16.52
N LYS A 203 -10.84 -22.10 17.31
CA LYS A 203 -10.48 -20.78 16.74
C LYS A 203 -9.18 -20.81 15.94
N ILE A 204 -8.15 -21.47 16.46
CA ILE A 204 -6.89 -21.63 15.74
C ILE A 204 -7.11 -22.48 14.48
N PRO A 205 -7.65 -23.71 14.52
CA PRO A 205 -7.89 -24.51 13.31
C PRO A 205 -8.77 -23.83 12.26
N ILE A 206 -9.90 -23.23 12.65
CA ILE A 206 -10.82 -22.59 11.71
C ILE A 206 -10.21 -21.32 11.08
N SER A 207 -9.24 -20.69 11.73
CA SER A 207 -8.57 -19.49 11.20
C SER A 207 -7.78 -19.77 9.92
N TYR A 208 -7.33 -21.02 9.73
CA TYR A 208 -6.68 -21.46 8.49
C TYR A 208 -7.66 -21.49 7.31
N PHE A 209 -8.97 -21.60 7.56
CA PHE A 209 -9.98 -21.60 6.51
C PHE A 209 -10.48 -20.18 6.23
N ARG A 210 -10.49 -19.80 4.95
CA ARG A 210 -10.98 -18.50 4.48
C ARG A 210 -11.81 -18.65 3.22
N THR A 211 -12.66 -17.66 2.99
CA THR A 211 -13.35 -17.51 1.71
C THR A 211 -12.55 -16.58 0.82
N LEU A 212 -12.22 -17.06 -0.36
CA LEU A 212 -11.50 -16.34 -1.40
C LEU A 212 -12.44 -16.06 -2.56
N THR A 213 -12.52 -14.80 -2.96
CA THR A 213 -13.10 -14.40 -4.25
C THR A 213 -11.99 -13.91 -5.17
N THR A 214 -12.18 -14.12 -6.47
CA THR A 214 -11.23 -13.66 -7.49
C THR A 214 -11.90 -12.65 -8.39
N SER A 215 -11.17 -11.61 -8.78
CA SER A 215 -11.63 -10.63 -9.76
C SER A 215 -10.55 -10.36 -10.80
N LEU A 216 -10.98 -10.02 -12.02
CA LEU A 216 -10.06 -9.56 -13.06
C LEU A 216 -9.73 -8.10 -12.82
N LYS A 217 -8.45 -7.78 -12.64
CA LYS A 217 -7.95 -6.42 -12.51
C LYS A 217 -6.87 -6.14 -13.53
N PHE A 218 -6.57 -4.87 -13.73
CA PHE A 218 -5.55 -4.42 -14.68
C PHE A 218 -4.49 -3.58 -13.98
N TYR A 219 -3.26 -3.70 -14.46
CA TYR A 219 -2.18 -2.79 -14.11
C TYR A 219 -1.56 -2.20 -15.37
N GLU A 220 -1.30 -0.90 -15.32
CA GLU A 220 -0.67 -0.16 -16.40
C GLU A 220 0.85 -0.27 -16.33
N LEU A 221 1.51 -0.38 -17.48
CA LEU A 221 2.96 -0.32 -17.61
C LEU A 221 3.32 0.61 -18.76
N LEU A 222 4.28 1.49 -18.50
CA LEU A 222 4.99 2.18 -19.57
C LEU A 222 6.14 1.28 -20.01
N ASP A 223 6.36 1.20 -21.32
CA ASP A 223 7.48 0.46 -21.90
C ASP A 223 8.41 1.39 -22.68
N ASP A 224 9.70 1.04 -22.65
CA ASP A 224 10.79 1.76 -23.31
C ASP A 224 10.76 3.26 -23.02
N ILE A 225 11.14 3.59 -21.78
CA ILE A 225 11.05 4.93 -21.20
C ILE A 225 12.43 5.58 -21.25
N GLU A 226 12.51 6.75 -21.88
CA GLU A 226 13.67 7.63 -21.85
C GLU A 226 13.33 8.85 -21.00
N LEU A 227 14.18 9.17 -20.02
CA LEU A 227 13.99 10.28 -19.09
C LEU A 227 15.21 11.19 -19.07
N TYR A 228 14.95 12.50 -19.08
CA TYR A 228 15.88 13.53 -18.69
C TYR A 228 15.39 14.21 -17.43
N ILE A 229 16.20 14.15 -16.38
CA ILE A 229 15.88 14.72 -15.08
C ILE A 229 16.96 15.75 -14.75
N HIS A 230 16.54 16.98 -14.47
CA HIS A 230 17.43 18.00 -13.92
C HIS A 230 17.14 18.18 -12.44
N VAL A 231 18.20 18.18 -11.64
CA VAL A 231 18.15 18.35 -10.19
C VAL A 231 18.87 19.63 -9.81
N LYS A 232 18.15 20.51 -9.10
CA LYS A 232 18.70 21.70 -8.46
C LYS A 232 18.76 21.47 -6.95
N SER A 233 19.94 21.65 -6.37
CA SER A 233 20.21 21.59 -4.94
C SER A 233 21.46 22.42 -4.63
N ASP A 234 21.86 22.48 -3.35
CA ASP A 234 23.19 22.90 -2.94
C ASP A 234 24.30 22.01 -3.56
N GLU A 235 25.50 22.57 -3.68
CA GLU A 235 26.63 21.96 -4.39
C GLU A 235 27.09 20.64 -3.74
N GLU A 236 27.03 20.52 -2.41
CA GLU A 236 27.41 19.30 -1.70
C GLU A 236 26.45 18.15 -2.04
N THR A 237 25.15 18.43 -2.03
CA THR A 237 24.12 17.46 -2.42
C THR A 237 24.28 17.04 -3.88
N LEU A 238 24.49 17.96 -4.81
CA LEU A 238 24.66 17.63 -6.23
C LEU A 238 25.88 16.74 -6.48
N LYS A 239 27.04 17.06 -5.88
CA LYS A 239 28.25 16.23 -5.98
C LYS A 239 28.03 14.83 -5.43
N LYS A 240 27.40 14.74 -4.26
CA LYS A 240 27.12 13.45 -3.63
C LYS A 240 26.16 12.59 -4.45
N ILE A 241 25.16 13.20 -5.10
CA ILE A 241 24.30 12.47 -6.04
C ILE A 241 25.12 11.96 -7.21
N LEU A 242 25.93 12.80 -7.84
CA LEU A 242 26.77 12.41 -8.98
C LEU A 242 27.71 11.24 -8.63
N GLU A 243 28.37 11.28 -7.48
CA GLU A 243 29.28 10.22 -7.00
C GLU A 243 28.58 8.87 -6.76
N ASN A 244 27.27 8.89 -6.47
CA ASN A 244 26.50 7.70 -6.10
C ASN A 244 25.45 7.30 -7.14
N ILE A 245 25.34 8.02 -8.26
CA ILE A 245 24.21 7.85 -9.20
C ILE A 245 24.13 6.44 -9.77
N TYR A 246 25.28 5.80 -10.04
CA TYR A 246 25.35 4.42 -10.54
C TYR A 246 24.92 3.35 -9.51
N ARG A 247 24.59 3.75 -8.28
CA ARG A 247 23.94 2.89 -7.27
C ARG A 247 22.41 2.91 -7.38
N LEU A 248 21.83 3.79 -8.20
CA LEU A 248 20.41 3.86 -8.45
C LEU A 248 19.94 2.58 -9.14
N LYS A 249 19.16 1.76 -8.44
CA LYS A 249 18.72 0.43 -8.93
C LYS A 249 17.40 0.46 -9.66
N SER A 250 16.47 1.27 -9.17
CA SER A 250 15.08 1.30 -9.64
C SER A 250 14.49 2.69 -9.50
N LEU A 251 13.56 3.04 -10.38
CA LEU A 251 12.76 4.25 -10.27
C LEU A 251 11.28 3.87 -10.40
N GLY A 252 10.51 4.11 -9.33
CA GLY A 252 9.16 3.58 -9.19
C GLY A 252 9.12 2.41 -8.21
N ARG A 253 8.71 1.23 -8.69
CA ARG A 253 8.69 0.00 -7.87
C ARG A 253 10.09 -0.62 -7.80
N SER A 254 10.35 -1.41 -6.76
CA SER A 254 11.65 -2.08 -6.57
C SER A 254 12.04 -3.02 -7.72
N GLU A 255 11.04 -3.54 -8.45
CA GLU A 255 11.24 -4.40 -9.62
C GLU A 255 11.41 -3.64 -10.94
N ASP A 256 11.13 -2.33 -10.97
CA ASP A 256 11.25 -1.49 -12.17
C ASP A 256 12.67 -0.90 -12.25
N PHE A 257 13.60 -1.69 -12.81
CA PHE A 257 15.01 -1.30 -12.91
C PHE A 257 15.22 -0.05 -13.76
N VAL A 258 16.31 0.67 -13.48
CA VAL A 258 16.73 1.86 -14.23
C VAL A 258 18.19 1.75 -14.63
N GLU A 259 18.48 2.14 -15.86
CA GLU A 259 19.81 2.31 -16.41
C GLU A 259 20.16 3.80 -16.42
N VAL A 260 21.35 4.14 -15.91
CA VAL A 260 21.88 5.50 -15.96
C VAL A 260 22.76 5.59 -17.20
N LEU A 261 22.30 6.32 -18.22
CA LEU A 261 23.01 6.49 -19.49
C LEU A 261 24.05 7.61 -19.42
N ASP A 262 23.69 8.74 -18.79
CA ASP A 262 24.57 9.89 -18.58
C ASP A 262 24.21 10.61 -17.27
N ALA A 263 25.21 11.19 -16.63
CA ALA A 263 25.03 12.03 -15.44
C ALA A 263 26.14 13.08 -15.37
N ASP A 264 25.77 14.36 -15.41
CA ASP A 264 26.74 15.45 -15.39
C ASP A 264 26.21 16.73 -14.74
N ILE A 265 27.10 17.53 -14.13
CA ILE A 265 26.77 18.85 -13.63
C ILE A 265 26.93 19.85 -14.77
N VAL A 266 25.79 20.38 -15.23
CA VAL A 266 25.69 21.25 -16.40
C VAL A 266 25.45 22.70 -16.01
N GLU A 267 25.87 23.61 -16.88
CA GLU A 267 25.55 25.03 -16.80
C GLU A 267 24.36 25.36 -17.70
N LEU A 268 23.23 25.69 -17.09
CA LEU A 268 21.99 26.01 -17.77
C LEU A 268 21.96 27.49 -18.19
N LYS A 269 21.49 27.73 -19.42
CA LYS A 269 21.21 29.07 -19.96
C LYS A 269 19.86 29.58 -19.46
N GLU A 270 19.72 30.89 -19.33
CA GLU A 270 18.49 31.55 -18.84
C GLU A 270 17.59 32.06 -19.96
N SER A 271 18.12 32.15 -21.19
CA SER A 271 17.41 32.60 -22.37
C SER A 271 17.75 31.73 -23.57
N VAL A 272 16.92 31.87 -24.61
CA VAL A 272 17.08 31.21 -25.91
C VAL A 272 17.05 32.27 -27.00
N ASP A 273 17.83 32.05 -28.06
CA ASP A 273 17.95 33.02 -29.16
C ASP A 273 16.91 32.80 -30.26
N LYS A 274 16.06 31.78 -30.13
CA LYS A 274 15.03 31.39 -31.09
C LYS A 274 13.96 30.54 -30.42
N GLU A 275 12.82 30.39 -31.07
CA GLU A 275 11.80 29.44 -30.63
C GLU A 275 12.36 28.01 -30.60
N ILE A 276 12.18 27.34 -29.46
CA ILE A 276 12.55 25.94 -29.26
C ILE A 276 11.28 25.13 -29.03
N LYS A 277 11.15 24.06 -29.82
CA LYS A 277 10.10 23.07 -29.64
C LYS A 277 10.64 21.87 -28.88
N SER A 278 9.96 21.50 -27.81
CA SER A 278 10.36 20.35 -26.99
C SER A 278 10.27 19.05 -27.80
N LYS A 279 11.38 18.30 -27.79
CA LYS A 279 11.47 16.93 -28.32
C LYS A 279 10.84 15.90 -27.37
N PHE A 280 10.82 16.21 -26.08
CA PHE A 280 10.32 15.32 -25.03
C PHE A 280 9.02 15.86 -24.45
N ALA A 281 8.16 14.96 -23.99
CA ALA A 281 7.08 15.38 -23.11
C ALA A 281 7.65 15.76 -21.73
N GLY A 282 6.94 16.58 -20.97
CA GLY A 282 7.45 17.07 -19.69
C GLY A 282 6.37 17.46 -18.70
N TYR A 283 6.73 17.48 -17.42
CA TYR A 283 5.92 18.09 -16.37
C TYR A 283 6.21 19.59 -16.30
N VAL A 284 5.31 20.36 -16.91
CA VAL A 284 5.40 21.81 -16.97
C VAL A 284 4.55 22.45 -15.89
N SER A 285 5.08 23.44 -15.17
CA SER A 285 4.32 24.11 -14.12
C SER A 285 3.06 24.80 -14.66
N GLU A 286 1.97 24.76 -13.88
CA GLU A 286 0.75 25.51 -14.24
C GLU A 286 1.03 27.02 -14.34
N LYS A 287 2.01 27.51 -13.58
CA LYS A 287 2.41 28.92 -13.60
C LYS A 287 3.06 29.31 -14.94
N ALA A 288 4.02 28.53 -15.44
CA ALA A 288 4.69 28.81 -16.72
C ALA A 288 3.70 28.79 -17.90
N VAL A 289 2.77 27.83 -17.92
CA VAL A 289 1.74 27.77 -18.98
C VAL A 289 0.80 28.97 -18.93
N LYS A 290 0.36 29.39 -17.73
CA LYS A 290 -0.54 30.54 -17.59
C LYS A 290 0.15 31.89 -17.75
N GLY A 291 1.42 31.97 -17.35
CA GLY A 291 2.31 33.11 -17.54
C GLY A 291 2.69 33.34 -19.00
N LYS A 292 2.45 32.33 -19.87
CA LYS A 292 2.86 32.29 -21.27
C LYS A 292 4.38 32.17 -21.45
N ASP A 293 5.09 31.66 -20.45
CA ASP A 293 6.48 31.25 -20.59
C ASP A 293 6.60 29.92 -21.34
N ILE A 294 5.54 29.09 -21.33
CA ILE A 294 5.48 27.84 -22.11
C ILE A 294 4.19 27.77 -22.91
N PHE A 295 4.35 27.57 -24.21
CA PHE A 295 3.27 27.46 -25.17
C PHE A 295 2.93 26.00 -25.45
N THR A 296 1.67 25.61 -25.25
CA THR A 296 1.21 24.28 -25.64
C THR A 296 1.26 24.11 -27.16
N ARG A 297 1.30 22.86 -27.65
CA ARG A 297 1.35 22.53 -29.09
C ARG A 297 0.34 23.30 -29.94
N ASP A 298 -0.83 23.60 -29.36
CA ASP A 298 -1.93 24.25 -30.04
C ASP A 298 -2.21 25.61 -29.40
N ARG A 299 -1.62 26.68 -29.96
CA ARG A 299 -1.67 28.05 -29.39
C ARG A 299 -3.09 28.65 -29.34
N ASN A 300 -4.06 28.03 -30.02
CA ASN A 300 -5.43 28.53 -30.18
C ASN A 300 -6.46 27.95 -29.18
N ILE A 301 -6.08 26.97 -28.33
CA ILE A 301 -7.05 26.35 -27.41
C ILE A 301 -7.18 27.20 -26.14
N ARG A 302 -8.38 27.78 -25.90
CA ARG A 302 -8.72 28.58 -24.69
C ARG A 302 -8.53 27.83 -23.36
N TYR A 303 -8.47 26.50 -23.42
CA TYR A 303 -8.13 25.59 -22.33
C TYR A 303 -6.85 24.87 -22.74
N GLY A 304 -5.68 25.38 -22.32
CA GLY A 304 -4.36 24.92 -22.78
C GLY A 304 -4.27 23.40 -22.98
N GLY A 305 -3.74 22.98 -24.14
CA GLY A 305 -3.59 21.57 -24.45
C GLY A 305 -2.75 20.85 -23.40
N GLY A 306 -3.05 19.59 -23.09
CA GLY A 306 -2.32 18.80 -22.10
C GLY A 306 -3.19 18.12 -21.05
N THR A 307 -2.57 17.31 -20.18
CA THR A 307 -3.25 16.71 -19.02
C THR A 307 -2.76 17.35 -17.73
N LYS A 308 -3.67 17.91 -16.93
CA LYS A 308 -3.33 18.50 -15.64
C LYS A 308 -3.18 17.43 -14.57
N TYR A 309 -2.09 17.51 -13.80
CA TYR A 309 -1.80 16.63 -12.67
C TYR A 309 -1.47 17.43 -11.40
N PHE A 310 -1.69 16.78 -10.25
CA PHE A 310 -1.23 17.21 -8.94
C PHE A 310 -0.15 16.23 -8.49
N ILE A 311 1.11 16.54 -8.77
CA ILE A 311 2.22 15.62 -8.55
C ILE A 311 2.80 15.82 -7.15
N ASN A 312 2.92 14.74 -6.38
CA ASN A 312 3.52 14.75 -5.05
C ASN A 312 5.00 15.14 -5.13
N LYS A 313 5.39 16.21 -4.42
CA LYS A 313 6.76 16.71 -4.34
C LYS A 313 7.49 16.15 -3.11
N ASN A 314 6.96 16.45 -1.93
CA ASN A 314 7.44 15.96 -0.65
C ASN A 314 6.26 15.83 0.31
N TYR A 315 6.52 15.46 1.56
CA TYR A 315 5.49 15.34 2.58
C TYR A 315 6.02 15.75 3.95
N GLU A 316 5.09 16.16 4.80
CA GLU A 316 5.29 16.33 6.23
C GLU A 316 4.40 15.32 6.98
N TYR A 317 4.72 15.06 8.24
CA TYR A 317 3.82 14.28 9.09
C TYR A 317 2.73 15.20 9.65
N SER A 318 1.51 14.66 9.79
CA SER A 318 0.42 15.34 10.49
C SER A 318 0.82 15.66 11.94
N GLU A 319 0.11 16.61 12.57
CA GLU A 319 0.40 17.02 13.96
C GLU A 319 0.39 15.84 14.96
N ASP A 320 -0.40 14.79 14.69
CA ASP A 320 -0.47 13.57 15.49
C ASP A 320 0.58 12.49 15.12
N GLY A 321 1.42 12.76 14.11
CA GLY A 321 2.49 11.88 13.63
C GLY A 321 2.01 10.63 12.86
N LYS A 322 0.71 10.47 12.62
CA LYS A 322 0.15 9.21 12.06
C LYS A 322 0.07 9.17 10.55
N GLN A 323 -0.02 10.32 9.90
CA GLN A 323 -0.28 10.41 8.47
C GLN A 323 0.74 11.30 7.77
N ARG A 324 0.97 11.03 6.49
CA ARG A 324 1.79 11.89 5.63
C ARG A 324 0.86 12.87 4.91
N VAL A 325 1.15 14.15 5.01
CA VAL A 325 0.49 15.23 4.29
C VAL A 325 1.39 15.61 3.12
N PHE A 326 0.98 15.27 1.91
CA PHE A 326 1.78 15.51 0.70
C PHE A 326 1.61 16.94 0.18
N HIS A 327 2.72 17.63 -0.07
CA HIS A 327 2.72 18.86 -0.83
C HIS A 327 2.74 18.52 -2.32
N LYS A 328 1.69 18.94 -3.04
CA LYS A 328 1.51 18.65 -4.46
C LYS A 328 1.83 19.87 -5.31
N LYS A 329 2.50 19.67 -6.45
CA LYS A 329 2.69 20.68 -7.49
C LYS A 329 1.66 20.51 -8.60
N LYS A 330 1.05 21.64 -9.02
CA LYS A 330 0.09 21.69 -10.13
C LYS A 330 0.88 21.82 -11.43
N VAL A 331 0.84 20.78 -12.24
CA VAL A 331 1.61 20.70 -13.49
C VAL A 331 0.71 20.25 -14.64
N TYR A 332 1.10 20.58 -15.85
CA TYR A 332 0.59 19.98 -17.08
C TYR A 332 1.62 18.98 -17.60
N TYR A 333 1.17 17.78 -17.93
CA TYR A 333 1.92 16.90 -18.82
C TYR A 333 1.67 17.34 -20.26
N LEU A 334 2.71 17.85 -20.90
CA LEU A 334 2.67 18.42 -22.25
C LEU A 334 3.62 17.67 -23.18
N SER A 335 3.20 17.49 -24.43
CA SER A 335 4.04 16.98 -25.53
C SER A 335 4.12 18.00 -26.65
N GLY A 336 5.31 18.23 -27.21
CA GLY A 336 5.51 19.16 -28.33
C GLY A 336 5.13 20.61 -28.00
N TYR A 337 5.31 21.01 -26.73
CA TYR A 337 5.23 22.40 -26.29
C TYR A 337 6.46 23.18 -26.78
N SER A 338 6.37 24.50 -26.80
CA SER A 338 7.48 25.37 -27.19
C SER A 338 7.66 26.54 -26.23
N VAL A 339 8.83 27.16 -26.35
CA VAL A 339 9.30 28.35 -25.64
C VAL A 339 9.92 29.29 -26.66
N ASP A 340 9.90 30.58 -26.38
CA ASP A 340 10.48 31.61 -27.24
C ASP A 340 11.38 32.56 -26.44
N GLU A 341 11.88 33.60 -27.12
CA GLU A 341 12.79 34.60 -26.55
C GLU A 341 12.16 35.44 -25.43
N GLU A 342 10.82 35.52 -25.37
CA GLU A 342 10.07 36.27 -24.35
C GLU A 342 9.82 35.42 -23.08
N SER A 343 10.14 34.14 -23.13
CA SER A 343 9.86 33.20 -22.04
C SER A 343 10.81 33.44 -20.86
N GLU A 344 10.26 33.74 -19.69
CA GLU A 344 11.03 34.01 -18.47
C GLU A 344 10.94 32.82 -17.48
N ASN A 345 11.82 32.82 -16.46
CA ASN A 345 11.80 31.83 -15.36
C ASN A 345 11.98 30.37 -15.79
N LEU A 346 12.61 30.14 -16.94
CA LEU A 346 12.99 28.84 -17.45
C LEU A 346 14.50 28.76 -17.61
N TYR A 347 15.00 27.53 -17.69
CA TYR A 347 16.39 27.28 -18.00
C TYR A 347 16.51 26.31 -19.17
N PHE A 348 17.65 26.35 -19.86
CA PHE A 348 17.84 25.58 -21.08
C PHE A 348 19.16 24.83 -21.05
N ASP A 349 19.09 23.54 -21.38
CA ASP A 349 20.23 22.64 -21.49
C ASP A 349 20.30 22.09 -22.91
N THR A 350 21.36 22.45 -23.65
CA THR A 350 21.55 22.00 -25.03
C THR A 350 22.48 20.80 -25.03
N ILE A 351 21.93 19.62 -25.32
CA ILE A 351 22.67 18.35 -25.32
C ILE A 351 23.43 18.18 -26.63
N ASP A 352 22.79 18.53 -27.75
CA ASP A 352 23.35 18.44 -29.09
C ASP A 352 22.74 19.54 -29.99
N GLU A 353 23.22 19.64 -31.24
CA GLU A 353 22.78 20.67 -32.21
C GLU A 353 21.26 20.72 -32.44
N ASN A 354 20.56 19.61 -32.19
CA ASN A 354 19.13 19.45 -32.48
C ASN A 354 18.27 19.29 -31.20
N THR A 355 18.88 19.19 -30.03
CA THR A 355 18.19 18.84 -28.79
C THR A 355 18.52 19.82 -27.68
N THR A 356 17.54 20.70 -27.39
CA THR A 356 17.54 21.54 -26.20
C THR A 356 16.41 21.11 -25.28
N LEU A 357 16.75 20.84 -24.02
CA LEU A 357 15.83 20.52 -22.94
C LEU A 357 15.35 21.80 -22.26
N ILE A 358 14.04 21.86 -22.00
CA ILE A 358 13.39 22.99 -21.34
C ILE A 358 13.23 22.66 -19.86
N VAL A 359 13.98 23.34 -19.01
CA VAL A 359 14.12 23.03 -17.59
C VAL A 359 13.26 23.97 -16.76
N ASN A 360 12.14 23.46 -16.24
CA ASN A 360 11.24 24.17 -15.33
C ASN A 360 11.27 23.53 -13.94
N PHE A 361 12.04 24.11 -13.02
CA PHE A 361 12.17 23.57 -11.67
C PHE A 361 10.89 23.73 -10.85
N GLU A 362 10.44 22.63 -10.24
CA GLU A 362 9.31 22.56 -9.29
C GLU A 362 9.68 21.77 -8.03
#